data_AF-F8MQV3-F1
#
_entry.id   AF-F8MQV3-F1
#
_cell.length_a   1.000
_cell.length_b   1.000
_cell.length_c   1.000
_cell.angle_alpha   90.00
_cell.angle_beta   90.00
_cell.angle_gamma   90.00
#
_symmetry.space_group_name_H-M   'P 1'
#
loop_
_entity.id
_entity.type
_entity.pdbx_description
1 polymer ?
#
loop_
_entity_poly.entity_id
_entity_poly.type
_entity_poly.pdbx_seq_one_letter_code
_entity_poly.pdbx_strand_id
1 'polypeptide(L)'
;IENLRLPLLSLDIDRTIGSFFDLEFAEENNESLMRIVFRHQFQRTHMHWREDPAYSHCYEDKIELFLTYAFSSNETTALFRLNEGFERLDMRKDMSKCFDEISRITCKVAHPLTLPYIMIRSVRLRLNQRHLDAASMAEQMELILACNTSEVKHDVRRIYTDTSDSWNFRPIGRHWADNRRSMISVLSSAAALCEAIDELREAMASFWSRLSDEEESSEMTAIHTQLARGLKEERAQLDSIVGFTRQLEQRMHALESSINIMALEHSQRNSQLNTAIAQWQIDLSTTTTRDAKTMKGLAFMGALFLPGTFISTILSMPFFEFKIDKLWIYFAAAVPLTAFTIAAWVIYERSQQRITRTEHGVMRKVVERLQAKVHKASKIQVSFSLS
;
A
#
# COMPACT_ATOMS: atom_id res chain seq x y z
N ILE A 1 -22.94 37.67 3.40
CA ILE A 1 -21.47 37.72 3.56
C ILE A 1 -21.02 39.16 3.82
N GLU A 2 -21.65 40.18 3.23
CA GLU A 2 -21.34 41.61 3.45
C GLU A 2 -21.45 42.11 4.91
N ASN A 3 -22.20 41.44 5.79
CA ASN A 3 -22.26 41.76 7.23
C ASN A 3 -21.25 40.99 8.11
N LEU A 4 -20.47 40.08 7.53
CA LEU A 4 -19.44 39.34 8.29
C LEU A 4 -18.14 40.14 8.21
N ARG A 5 -17.71 40.74 9.34
CA ARG A 5 -16.46 41.51 9.49
C ARG A 5 -15.22 40.62 9.43
N LEU A 6 -15.10 39.82 8.38
CA LEU A 6 -14.05 38.82 8.22
C LEU A 6 -12.68 39.50 7.99
N PRO A 7 -11.59 38.89 8.49
CA PRO A 7 -10.23 39.36 8.21
C PRO A 7 -9.98 39.43 6.71
N LEU A 8 -9.37 40.52 6.24
CA LEU A 8 -9.02 40.75 4.83
C LEU A 8 -8.02 39.69 4.32
N LEU A 9 -7.22 39.15 5.25
CA LEU A 9 -6.34 38.00 5.04
C LEU A 9 -7.08 36.75 4.52
N SER A 10 -8.39 36.61 4.76
CA SER A 10 -9.20 35.47 4.29
C SER A 10 -9.17 35.27 2.76
N LEU A 11 -8.83 36.29 1.98
CA LEU A 11 -8.71 36.24 0.52
C LEU A 11 -7.34 35.74 0.02
N ASP A 12 -6.25 35.97 0.76
CA ASP A 12 -4.89 35.55 0.35
C ASP A 12 -4.54 34.12 0.77
N ILE A 13 -5.31 33.56 1.71
CA ILE A 13 -5.05 32.25 2.33
C ILE A 13 -5.22 31.09 1.35
N ASP A 14 -6.01 31.22 0.29
CA ASP A 14 -6.18 30.13 -0.69
C ASP A 14 -4.86 29.77 -1.43
N ARG A 15 -3.82 30.60 -1.35
CA ARG A 15 -2.51 30.35 -1.98
C ARG A 15 -1.51 29.62 -1.08
N THR A 16 -1.72 29.58 0.23
CA THR A 16 -0.78 28.92 1.16
C THR A 16 -1.14 27.45 1.35
N ILE A 17 -0.13 26.57 1.37
CA ILE A 17 -0.26 25.15 1.68
C ILE A 17 0.31 24.94 3.07
N GLY A 18 -0.44 24.24 3.94
CA GLY A 18 -0.01 23.95 5.31
C GLY A 18 -0.96 24.49 6.36
N SER A 19 -0.53 24.34 7.62
CA SER A 19 -1.24 24.84 8.78
C SER A 19 -0.58 26.11 9.28
N PHE A 20 -1.38 27.08 9.72
CA PHE A 20 -0.89 28.28 10.38
C PHE A 20 -1.98 28.82 11.31
N PHE A 21 -1.53 29.55 12.33
CA PHE A 21 -2.36 30.39 13.17
C PHE A 21 -1.95 31.84 12.91
N ASP A 22 -2.92 32.74 12.98
CA ASP A 22 -2.65 34.17 12.94
C ASP A 22 -3.64 34.92 13.85
N LEU A 23 -3.12 35.94 14.51
CA LEU A 23 -3.85 36.79 15.44
C LEU A 23 -3.61 38.25 15.07
N GLU A 24 -4.69 38.91 14.68
CA GLU A 24 -4.66 40.33 14.35
C GLU A 24 -5.56 41.10 15.32
N PHE A 25 -5.01 42.17 15.90
CA PHE A 25 -5.81 43.18 16.58
C PHE A 25 -5.94 44.37 15.63
N ALA A 26 -7.16 44.67 15.22
CA ALA A 26 -7.46 45.76 14.30
C ALA A 26 -8.35 46.80 15.01
N GLU A 27 -8.12 48.07 14.71
CA GLU A 27 -9.04 49.15 15.07
C GLU A 27 -9.74 49.59 13.79
N GLU A 28 -11.05 49.36 13.72
CA GLU A 28 -11.85 49.70 12.54
C GLU A 28 -13.11 50.44 12.99
N ASN A 29 -13.37 51.62 12.41
CA ASN A 29 -14.52 52.45 12.77
C ASN A 29 -14.68 52.75 14.28
N ASN A 30 -13.57 53.00 14.98
CA ASN A 30 -13.55 53.30 16.42
C ASN A 30 -13.93 52.10 17.31
N GLU A 31 -13.90 50.88 16.77
CA GLU A 31 -14.09 49.63 17.51
C GLU A 31 -12.80 48.81 17.48
N SER A 32 -12.35 48.37 18.65
CA SER A 32 -11.30 47.36 18.76
C SER A 32 -11.87 46.02 18.34
N LEU A 33 -11.15 45.31 17.46
CA LEU A 33 -11.50 43.99 16.94
C LEU A 33 -10.35 43.02 17.20
N MET A 34 -10.68 41.82 17.68
CA MET A 34 -9.75 40.69 17.71
C MET A 34 -10.12 39.70 16.62
N ARG A 35 -9.21 39.48 15.68
CA ARG A 35 -9.37 38.57 14.55
C ARG A 35 -8.43 37.38 14.74
N ILE A 36 -8.98 36.18 14.62
CA ILE A 36 -8.24 34.93 14.69
C ILE A 36 -8.47 34.18 13.40
N VAL A 37 -7.37 33.74 12.79
CA VAL A 37 -7.37 32.84 11.66
C VAL A 37 -6.67 31.56 12.09
N PHE A 38 -7.40 30.45 12.05
CA PHE A 38 -6.82 29.13 12.26
C PHE A 38 -7.05 28.30 11.02
N ARG A 39 -5.95 27.91 10.37
CA ARG A 39 -5.98 26.94 9.29
C ARG A 39 -5.17 25.72 9.66
N HIS A 40 -5.78 24.57 9.52
CA HIS A 40 -5.12 23.29 9.71
C HIS A 40 -5.32 22.41 8.48
N GLN A 41 -4.21 22.09 7.81
CA GLN A 41 -4.18 21.19 6.67
C GLN A 41 -3.29 20.00 7.02
N PHE A 42 -3.81 18.80 6.82
CA PHE A 42 -3.09 17.57 7.12
C PHE A 42 -3.43 16.46 6.13
N GLN A 43 -2.48 15.54 5.97
CA GLN A 43 -2.66 14.35 5.15
C GLN A 43 -3.11 13.17 6.01
N ARG A 44 -4.11 12.42 5.53
CA ARG A 44 -4.61 11.22 6.18
C ARG A 44 -4.37 10.01 5.30
N THR A 45 -3.70 9.02 5.86
CA THR A 45 -3.57 7.67 5.30
C THR A 45 -4.49 6.74 6.09
N HIS A 46 -5.38 6.01 5.41
CA HIS A 46 -6.18 5.00 6.10
C HIS A 46 -5.28 3.84 6.55
N MET A 47 -5.14 3.69 7.86
CA MET A 47 -4.30 2.66 8.48
C MET A 47 -5.09 1.38 8.73
N HIS A 48 -5.66 0.80 7.67
CA HIS A 48 -6.33 -0.49 7.78
C HIS A 48 -5.42 -1.58 7.23
N TRP A 49 -5.21 -2.64 8.01
CA TRP A 49 -4.61 -3.87 7.51
C TRP A 49 -5.58 -4.48 6.49
N ARG A 50 -5.36 -4.21 5.19
CA ARG A 50 -6.16 -4.75 4.10
C ARG A 50 -5.35 -5.76 3.30
N GLU A 51 -6.02 -6.83 2.88
CA GLU A 51 -5.48 -7.80 1.91
C GLU A 51 -5.40 -7.19 0.50
N ASP A 52 -6.27 -6.21 0.20
CA ASP A 52 -6.37 -5.62 -1.14
C ASP A 52 -5.16 -4.75 -1.53
N PRO A 53 -4.59 -4.93 -2.73
CA PRO A 53 -3.51 -4.10 -3.26
C PRO A 53 -4.00 -2.71 -3.72
N ALA A 54 -5.29 -2.41 -3.58
CA ALA A 54 -5.89 -1.16 -4.03
C ALA A 54 -5.48 -0.01 -3.10
N TYR A 55 -4.58 0.84 -3.62
CA TYR A 55 -4.20 2.18 -3.17
C TYR A 55 -4.49 2.55 -1.71
N SER A 56 -3.42 2.74 -0.93
CA SER A 56 -3.43 3.63 0.23
C SER A 56 -3.84 5.03 -0.27
N HIS A 57 -5.12 5.35 -0.13
CA HIS A 57 -5.63 6.67 -0.47
C HIS A 57 -5.13 7.66 0.58
N CYS A 58 -4.29 8.59 0.13
CA CYS A 58 -3.92 9.77 0.90
C CYS A 58 -5.02 10.82 0.67
N TYR A 59 -5.69 11.20 1.75
CA TYR A 59 -6.69 12.26 1.74
C TYR A 59 -6.07 13.53 2.30
N GLU A 60 -6.40 14.67 1.71
CA GLU A 60 -6.04 15.98 2.24
C GLU A 60 -7.27 16.61 2.85
N ASP A 61 -7.28 16.68 4.18
CA ASP A 61 -8.32 17.38 4.90
C ASP A 61 -7.81 18.76 5.29
N LYS A 62 -8.72 19.74 5.18
CA LYS A 62 -8.44 21.14 5.47
C LYS A 62 -9.57 21.73 6.31
N ILE A 63 -9.16 22.34 7.42
CA ILE A 63 -10.02 23.00 8.40
C ILE A 63 -9.65 24.48 8.42
N GLU A 64 -10.62 25.37 8.22
CA GLU A 64 -10.41 26.81 8.36
C GLU A 64 -11.44 27.39 9.32
N LEU A 65 -10.97 28.12 10.31
CA LEU A 65 -11.76 28.89 11.25
C LEU A 65 -11.32 30.35 11.18
N PHE A 66 -12.30 31.22 10.93
CA PHE A 66 -12.15 32.67 10.99
C PHE A 66 -13.03 33.17 12.12
N LEU A 67 -12.45 33.81 13.12
CA LEU A 67 -13.19 34.38 14.25
C LEU A 67 -12.91 35.87 14.33
N THR A 68 -13.95 36.66 14.61
CA THR A 68 -13.84 38.09 14.84
C THR A 68 -14.68 38.46 16.05
N TYR A 69 -14.01 39.01 17.06
CA TYR A 69 -14.62 39.51 18.28
C TYR A 69 -14.59 41.04 18.28
N ALA A 70 -15.73 41.66 18.55
CA ALA A 70 -15.84 43.10 18.73
C ALA A 70 -15.92 43.45 20.22
N PHE A 71 -14.95 44.24 20.71
CA PHE A 71 -14.89 44.62 22.12
C PHE A 71 -16.00 45.60 22.51
N SER A 72 -16.48 46.44 21.58
CA SER A 72 -17.56 47.40 21.83
C SER A 72 -18.95 46.77 21.96
N SER A 73 -19.23 45.73 21.16
CA SER A 73 -20.54 45.07 21.11
C SER A 73 -20.58 43.74 21.86
N ASN A 74 -19.44 43.22 22.32
CA ASN A 74 -19.28 41.89 22.91
C ASN A 74 -19.83 40.76 22.02
N GLU A 75 -19.84 40.97 20.70
CA GLU A 75 -20.29 39.98 19.73
C GLU A 75 -19.10 39.18 19.16
N THR A 76 -19.25 37.85 19.14
CA THR A 76 -18.30 36.95 18.47
C THR A 76 -18.93 36.43 17.18
N THR A 77 -18.32 36.76 16.04
CA THR A 77 -18.69 36.21 14.73
C THR A 77 -17.66 35.17 14.32
N ALA A 78 -18.12 34.01 13.84
CA ALA A 78 -17.24 32.95 13.40
C ALA A 78 -17.70 32.39 12.05
N LEU A 79 -16.76 32.25 11.11
CA LEU A 79 -16.94 31.54 9.86
C LEU A 79 -16.07 30.29 9.88
N PHE A 80 -16.65 29.16 9.52
CA PHE A 80 -15.96 27.89 9.48
C PHE A 80 -16.09 27.27 8.09
N ARG A 81 -14.96 26.85 7.52
CA ARG A 81 -14.88 26.21 6.21
C ARG A 81 -14.27 24.82 6.33
N LEU A 82 -14.91 23.87 5.66
CA LEU A 82 -14.45 22.50 5.48
C LEU A 82 -14.30 22.20 4.01
N ASN A 83 -13.20 21.55 3.65
CA ASN A 83 -13.02 21.07 2.28
C ASN A 83 -13.71 19.72 2.03
N GLU A 84 -13.95 19.40 0.76
CA GLU A 84 -14.70 18.21 0.32
C GLU A 84 -13.85 16.93 0.37
N GLY A 85 -13.79 16.29 1.55
CA GLY A 85 -13.29 14.93 1.75
C GLY A 85 -14.42 13.92 2.04
N PHE A 86 -14.13 12.61 1.89
CA PHE A 86 -15.07 11.47 2.03
C PHE A 86 -15.76 11.38 3.42
N GLU A 87 -15.33 12.18 4.40
CA GLU A 87 -15.90 12.29 5.76
C GLU A 87 -16.44 13.69 6.11
N ARG A 88 -16.89 14.47 5.12
CA ARG A 88 -17.65 15.71 5.37
C ARG A 88 -18.83 15.51 6.34
N LEU A 89 -19.40 14.29 6.37
CA LEU A 89 -20.49 13.91 7.26
C LEU A 89 -20.04 13.73 8.73
N ASP A 90 -18.91 13.08 8.97
CA ASP A 90 -18.45 12.79 10.34
C ASP A 90 -17.86 14.03 11.00
N MET A 91 -17.17 14.88 10.23
CA MET A 91 -16.72 16.16 10.76
C MET A 91 -17.86 17.14 11.04
N ARG A 92 -18.93 17.14 10.22
CA ARG A 92 -20.16 17.89 10.54
C ARG A 92 -20.85 17.36 11.79
N LYS A 93 -20.91 16.05 12.00
CA LYS A 93 -21.47 15.43 13.22
C LYS A 93 -20.64 15.77 14.46
N ASP A 94 -19.31 15.72 14.36
CA ASP A 94 -18.44 16.09 15.47
C ASP A 94 -18.57 17.57 15.80
N MET A 95 -18.68 18.43 14.80
CA MET A 95 -18.98 19.83 15.03
C MET A 95 -20.36 20.07 15.58
N SER A 96 -21.40 19.35 15.13
CA SER A 96 -22.72 19.49 15.74
C SER A 96 -22.67 19.06 17.20
N LYS A 97 -21.90 18.02 17.55
CA LYS A 97 -21.61 17.69 18.95
C LYS A 97 -20.87 18.81 19.67
N CYS A 98 -19.86 19.44 19.07
CA CYS A 98 -19.17 20.59 19.69
C CYS A 98 -20.11 21.78 19.88
N PHE A 99 -20.98 22.07 18.90
CA PHE A 99 -22.00 23.11 19.02
C PHE A 99 -23.06 22.73 20.05
N ASP A 100 -23.42 21.46 20.20
CA ASP A 100 -24.30 20.96 21.27
C ASP A 100 -23.62 21.02 22.65
N GLU A 101 -22.31 20.77 22.73
CA GLU A 101 -21.53 20.96 23.96
C GLU A 101 -21.47 22.44 24.33
N ILE A 102 -21.24 23.33 23.35
CA ILE A 102 -21.31 24.78 23.53
C ILE A 102 -22.74 25.20 23.89
N SER A 103 -23.77 24.57 23.30
CA SER A 103 -25.19 24.83 23.57
C SER A 103 -25.61 24.40 24.98
N ARG A 104 -24.86 23.47 25.59
CA ARG A 104 -25.03 23.05 27.00
C ARG A 104 -24.25 23.94 27.97
N ILE A 105 -23.19 24.59 27.49
CA ILE A 105 -22.36 25.54 28.26
C ILE A 105 -22.93 26.98 28.20
N THR A 106 -23.85 27.27 27.27
CA THR A 106 -24.29 28.62 26.83
C THR A 106 -25.03 29.47 27.86
N CYS A 107 -25.30 28.98 29.07
CA CYS A 107 -25.66 29.88 30.16
C CYS A 107 -24.46 30.72 30.65
N LYS A 108 -23.23 30.51 30.17
CA LYS A 108 -21.98 31.06 30.74
C LYS A 108 -20.92 31.61 29.76
N VAL A 109 -21.23 31.83 28.48
CA VAL A 109 -20.19 32.18 27.49
C VAL A 109 -20.04 33.70 27.36
N ALA A 110 -19.03 34.26 28.03
CA ALA A 110 -18.55 35.64 27.79
C ALA A 110 -17.15 35.69 27.13
N HIS A 111 -16.37 34.60 27.14
CA HIS A 111 -14.99 34.63 26.63
C HIS A 111 -14.91 34.27 25.12
N PRO A 112 -14.35 35.14 24.26
CA PRO A 112 -14.19 34.88 22.82
C PRO A 112 -13.27 33.69 22.45
N LEU A 113 -12.47 33.18 23.40
CA LEU A 113 -11.48 32.12 23.15
C LEU A 113 -11.97 30.71 23.52
N THR A 114 -13.21 30.60 24.01
CA THR A 114 -13.88 29.31 24.27
C THR A 114 -14.03 28.46 23.01
N LEU A 115 -14.48 29.06 21.90
CA LEU A 115 -14.67 28.36 20.64
C LEU A 115 -13.35 27.87 20.02
N PRO A 116 -12.29 28.70 19.90
CA PRO A 116 -10.96 28.24 19.49
C PRO A 116 -10.41 27.10 20.36
N TYR A 117 -10.57 27.17 21.68
CA TYR A 117 -10.13 26.12 22.60
C TYR A 117 -10.83 24.78 22.33
N ILE A 118 -12.16 24.78 22.20
CA ILE A 118 -12.94 23.55 21.93
C ILE A 118 -12.55 22.97 20.57
N MET A 119 -12.33 23.82 19.57
CA MET A 119 -11.89 23.39 18.24
C MET A 119 -10.54 22.69 18.30
N ILE A 120 -9.53 23.30 18.93
CA ILE A 120 -8.20 22.69 19.10
C ILE A 120 -8.31 21.36 19.83
N ARG A 121 -9.08 21.30 20.92
CA ARG A 121 -9.33 20.06 21.66
C ARG A 121 -9.94 18.97 20.77
N SER A 122 -10.92 19.32 19.93
CA SER A 122 -11.55 18.37 19.00
C SER A 122 -10.55 17.82 17.96
N VAL A 123 -9.67 18.69 17.44
CA VAL A 123 -8.63 18.30 16.48
C VAL A 123 -7.57 17.45 17.16
N ARG A 124 -7.14 17.80 18.39
CA ARG A 124 -6.21 16.99 19.18
C ARG A 124 -6.76 15.60 19.48
N LEU A 125 -8.04 15.47 19.85
CA LEU A 125 -8.65 14.16 20.10
C LEU A 125 -8.57 13.25 18.87
N ARG A 126 -8.84 13.78 17.67
CA ARG A 126 -8.66 13.04 16.42
C ARG A 126 -7.20 12.72 16.12
N LEU A 127 -6.30 13.66 16.40
CA LEU A 127 -4.87 13.44 16.26
C LEU A 127 -4.40 12.30 17.18
N ASN A 128 -4.90 12.24 18.41
CA ASN A 128 -4.60 11.18 19.37
C ASN A 128 -5.09 9.81 18.88
N GLN A 129 -6.28 9.74 18.27
CA GLN A 129 -6.77 8.50 17.65
C GLN A 129 -5.80 8.01 16.55
N ARG A 130 -5.40 8.90 15.64
CA ARG A 130 -4.45 8.58 14.56
C ARG A 130 -3.09 8.17 15.08
N HIS A 131 -2.64 8.84 16.14
CA HIS A 131 -1.40 8.51 16.82
C HIS A 131 -1.42 7.07 17.37
N LEU A 132 -2.51 6.68 18.03
CA LEU A 132 -2.69 5.32 18.54
C LEU A 132 -2.75 4.28 17.42
N ASP A 133 -3.47 4.57 16.34
CA ASP A 133 -3.55 3.69 15.17
C ASP A 133 -2.16 3.48 14.54
N ALA A 134 -1.40 4.56 14.33
CA ALA A 134 -0.05 4.50 13.79
C ALA A 134 0.92 3.75 14.71
N ALA A 135 0.86 3.99 16.02
CA ALA A 135 1.66 3.30 17.02
C ALA A 135 1.37 1.79 17.02
N SER A 136 0.11 1.39 16.97
CA SER A 136 -0.29 -0.03 16.92
C SER A 136 0.23 -0.73 15.66
N MET A 137 0.25 -0.02 14.53
CA MET A 137 0.77 -0.53 13.27
C MET A 137 2.29 -0.64 13.28
N ALA A 138 2.98 0.32 13.91
CA ALA A 138 4.43 0.30 14.06
C ALA A 138 4.88 -0.89 14.92
N GLU A 139 4.19 -1.15 16.03
CA GLU A 139 4.47 -2.28 16.92
C GLU A 139 4.35 -3.63 16.19
N GLN A 140 3.24 -3.84 15.46
CA GLN A 140 3.05 -5.08 14.72
C GLN A 140 4.08 -5.26 13.60
N MET A 141 4.48 -4.17 12.94
CA MET A 141 5.56 -4.23 11.93
C MET A 141 6.91 -4.54 12.55
N GLU A 142 7.22 -3.95 13.69
CA GLU A 142 8.46 -4.24 14.41
C GLU A 142 8.54 -5.73 14.80
N LEU A 143 7.45 -6.33 15.28
CA LEU A 143 7.39 -7.76 15.57
C LEU A 143 7.63 -8.62 14.32
N ILE A 144 7.04 -8.24 13.18
CA ILE A 144 7.26 -8.93 11.88
C ILE A 144 8.75 -8.85 11.48
N LEU A 145 9.36 -7.67 11.58
CA LEU A 145 10.73 -7.45 11.15
C LEU A 145 11.78 -8.01 12.13
N ALA A 146 11.44 -8.12 13.41
CA ALA A 146 12.25 -8.79 14.43
C ALA A 146 12.15 -10.32 14.35
N CYS A 147 11.41 -10.87 13.38
CA CYS A 147 11.10 -12.30 13.25
C CYS A 147 10.40 -12.91 14.47
N ASN A 148 9.76 -12.09 15.33
CA ASN A 148 9.00 -12.56 16.48
C ASN A 148 7.55 -12.90 16.08
N THR A 149 7.42 -13.89 15.19
CA THR A 149 6.16 -14.22 14.50
C THR A 149 5.08 -14.83 15.39
N SER A 150 5.41 -15.23 16.62
CA SER A 150 4.47 -15.75 17.63
C SER A 150 3.64 -14.65 18.29
N GLU A 151 4.15 -13.42 18.36
CA GLU A 151 3.47 -12.29 19.01
C GLU A 151 2.66 -11.43 18.04
N VAL A 152 2.82 -11.66 16.72
CA VAL A 152 2.04 -10.99 15.69
C VAL A 152 0.58 -11.44 15.77
N LYS A 153 -0.36 -10.48 15.77
CA LYS A 153 -1.80 -10.79 15.77
C LYS A 153 -2.15 -11.69 14.57
N HIS A 154 -2.98 -12.69 14.80
CA HIS A 154 -3.35 -13.67 13.76
C HIS A 154 -3.92 -13.00 12.50
N ASP A 155 -4.79 -12.00 12.66
CA ASP A 155 -5.40 -11.27 11.53
C ASP A 155 -4.36 -10.52 10.71
N VAL A 156 -3.33 -9.98 11.37
CA VAL A 156 -2.22 -9.27 10.73
C VAL A 156 -1.31 -10.26 10.01
N ARG A 157 -0.99 -11.40 10.63
CA ARG A 157 -0.16 -12.45 10.02
C ARG A 157 -0.76 -12.94 8.71
N ARG A 158 -2.07 -13.18 8.68
CA ARG A 158 -2.81 -13.65 7.48
C ARG A 158 -2.64 -12.76 6.26
N ILE A 159 -2.47 -11.45 6.45
CA ILE A 159 -2.32 -10.47 5.37
C ILE A 159 -0.93 -10.58 4.70
N TYR A 160 0.05 -11.07 5.44
CA TYR A 160 1.43 -11.15 4.98
C TYR A 160 1.90 -12.56 4.65
N THR A 161 1.10 -13.58 4.96
CA THR A 161 1.43 -14.97 4.61
C THR A 161 0.65 -15.41 3.38
N ASP A 162 1.33 -16.07 2.45
CA ASP A 162 0.68 -16.76 1.32
C ASP A 162 0.06 -18.08 1.80
N THR A 163 -0.69 -18.75 0.92
CA THR A 163 -1.23 -20.12 1.05
C THR A 163 -0.20 -21.17 1.50
N SER A 164 1.10 -20.87 1.35
CA SER A 164 2.24 -21.70 1.78
C SER A 164 2.84 -21.31 3.15
N ASP A 165 2.19 -20.41 3.91
CA ASP A 165 2.71 -19.78 5.14
C ASP A 165 4.07 -19.08 4.95
N SER A 166 4.39 -18.70 3.71
CA SER A 166 5.58 -17.92 3.37
C SER A 166 5.27 -16.42 3.41
N TRP A 167 6.20 -15.64 3.96
CA TRP A 167 6.05 -14.19 4.10
C TRP A 167 6.18 -13.48 2.75
N ASN A 168 5.18 -12.66 2.44
CA ASN A 168 5.17 -11.76 1.29
C ASN A 168 5.67 -10.38 1.70
N PHE A 169 6.88 -10.03 1.24
CA PHE A 169 7.54 -8.77 1.61
C PHE A 169 6.96 -7.54 0.90
N ARG A 170 6.24 -7.70 -0.21
CA ARG A 170 5.75 -6.56 -0.99
C ARG A 170 4.65 -5.76 -0.24
N PRO A 171 3.62 -6.38 0.36
CA PRO A 171 2.69 -5.67 1.24
C PRO A 171 3.37 -5.07 2.47
N ILE A 172 4.36 -5.75 3.05
CA ILE A 172 5.12 -5.27 4.23
C ILE A 172 5.79 -3.92 3.91
N GLY A 173 6.54 -3.82 2.82
CA GLY A 173 7.21 -2.59 2.43
C GLY A 173 6.27 -1.42 2.14
N ARG A 174 5.07 -1.69 1.59
CA ARG A 174 4.05 -0.64 1.36
C ARG A 174 3.45 -0.15 2.67
N HIS A 175 2.95 -1.07 3.48
CA HIS A 175 2.34 -0.72 4.75
C HIS A 175 3.33 0.00 5.68
N TRP A 176 4.62 -0.38 5.63
CA TRP A 176 5.69 0.33 6.30
C TRP A 176 5.81 1.80 5.87
N ALA A 177 5.85 2.06 4.57
CA ALA A 177 5.90 3.41 4.04
C ALA A 177 4.65 4.23 4.37
N ASP A 178 3.47 3.60 4.31
CA ASP A 178 2.20 4.23 4.68
C ASP A 178 2.15 4.61 6.17
N ASN A 179 2.63 3.71 7.04
CA ASN A 179 2.73 3.98 8.48
C ASN A 179 3.69 5.15 8.76
N ARG A 180 4.87 5.13 8.14
CA ARG A 180 5.85 6.23 8.26
C ARG A 180 5.25 7.55 7.80
N ARG A 181 4.53 7.57 6.68
CA ARG A 181 3.81 8.77 6.19
C ARG A 181 2.77 9.25 7.20
N SER A 182 2.01 8.34 7.79
CA SER A 182 1.05 8.65 8.85
C SER A 182 1.71 9.30 10.07
N MET A 183 2.83 8.75 10.53
CA MET A 183 3.59 9.29 11.66
C MET A 183 4.17 10.68 11.37
N ILE A 184 4.70 10.90 10.17
CA ILE A 184 5.16 12.23 9.74
C ILE A 184 3.99 13.23 9.71
N SER A 185 2.83 12.80 9.21
CA SER A 185 1.61 13.62 9.23
C SER A 185 1.18 13.97 10.66
N VAL A 186 1.20 13.00 11.59
CA VAL A 186 0.91 13.23 13.01
C VAL A 186 1.90 14.23 13.61
N LEU A 187 3.20 14.10 13.34
CA LEU A 187 4.22 15.05 13.82
C LEU A 187 4.00 16.47 13.29
N SER A 188 3.77 16.61 11.98
CA SER A 188 3.50 17.91 11.36
C SER A 188 2.22 18.56 11.90
N SER A 189 1.19 17.74 12.16
CA SER A 189 -0.08 18.23 12.68
C SER A 189 0.03 18.64 14.15
N ALA A 190 0.78 17.86 14.95
CA ALA A 190 1.06 18.18 16.34
C ALA A 190 1.87 19.48 16.46
N ALA A 191 2.89 19.67 15.60
CA ALA A 191 3.69 20.89 15.58
C ALA A 191 2.82 22.13 15.31
N ALA A 192 1.95 22.06 14.30
CA ALA A 192 1.02 23.14 13.99
C ALA A 192 0.04 23.45 15.13
N LEU A 193 -0.44 22.44 15.86
CA LEU A 193 -1.28 22.65 17.04
C LEU A 193 -0.49 23.25 18.21
N CYS A 194 0.78 22.87 18.38
CA CYS A 194 1.65 23.48 19.39
C CYS A 194 1.87 24.98 19.12
N GLU A 195 2.13 25.36 17.87
CA GLU A 195 2.24 26.77 17.46
C GLU A 195 0.91 27.51 17.71
N ALA A 196 -0.22 26.94 17.26
CA ALA A 196 -1.54 27.53 17.48
C ALA A 196 -1.89 27.71 18.98
N ILE A 197 -1.46 26.80 19.86
CA ILE A 197 -1.68 26.93 21.31
C ILE A 197 -0.79 28.01 21.91
N ASP A 198 0.46 28.16 21.45
CA ASP A 198 1.33 29.24 21.93
C ASP A 198 0.75 30.60 21.55
N GLU A 199 0.34 30.76 20.30
CA GLU A 199 -0.28 32.00 19.80
C GLU A 199 -1.62 32.29 20.50
N LEU A 200 -2.45 31.27 20.76
CA LEU A 200 -3.66 31.46 21.56
C LEU A 200 -3.38 31.87 23.00
N ARG A 201 -2.30 31.37 23.60
CA ARG A 201 -1.92 31.75 24.97
C ARG A 201 -1.45 33.20 25.02
N GLU A 202 -0.71 33.65 24.01
CA GLU A 202 -0.34 35.06 23.84
C GLU A 202 -1.57 35.94 23.56
N ALA A 203 -2.52 35.45 22.76
CA ALA A 203 -3.80 36.09 22.52
C ALA A 203 -4.62 36.24 23.81
N MET A 204 -4.67 35.19 24.63
CA MET A 204 -5.32 35.21 25.95
C MET A 204 -4.72 36.29 26.86
N ALA A 205 -3.39 36.37 26.95
CA ALA A 205 -2.72 37.37 27.77
C ALA A 205 -2.97 38.79 27.25
N SER A 206 -2.91 38.98 25.93
CA SER A 206 -3.14 40.28 25.29
C SER A 206 -4.59 40.74 25.44
N PHE A 207 -5.55 39.82 25.30
CA PHE A 207 -6.97 40.07 25.56
C PHE A 207 -7.21 40.52 27.00
N TRP A 208 -6.63 39.80 27.98
CA TRP A 208 -6.77 40.16 29.40
C TRP A 208 -6.22 41.54 29.71
N SER A 209 -5.07 41.91 29.13
CA SER A 209 -4.45 43.23 29.37
C SER A 209 -5.22 44.43 28.80
N ARG A 210 -6.17 44.20 27.88
CA ARG A 210 -6.95 45.24 27.19
C ARG A 210 -8.40 45.32 27.66
N LEU A 211 -8.81 44.42 28.55
CA LEU A 211 -10.13 44.46 29.15
C LEU A 211 -10.20 45.63 30.14
N SER A 212 -11.37 46.27 30.24
CA SER A 212 -11.60 47.34 31.23
C SER A 212 -11.91 46.76 32.61
N ASP A 213 -11.57 47.47 33.69
CA ASP A 213 -11.81 47.04 35.08
C ASP A 213 -13.31 46.83 35.39
N GLU A 214 -14.23 47.41 34.61
CA GLU A 214 -15.69 47.24 34.75
C GLU A 214 -16.20 45.90 34.18
N GLU A 215 -15.43 45.27 33.28
CA GLU A 215 -15.78 44.00 32.61
C GLU A 215 -15.11 42.77 33.25
N GLU A 216 -14.20 42.99 34.21
CA GLU A 216 -13.59 41.94 35.04
C GLU A 216 -14.58 41.36 36.07
N SER A 217 -15.61 40.66 35.58
CA SER A 217 -16.50 39.87 36.42
C SER A 217 -15.74 38.66 37.02
N SER A 218 -16.04 38.31 38.28
CA SER A 218 -15.51 37.10 38.94
C SER A 218 -15.70 35.82 38.12
N GLU A 219 -16.78 35.75 37.31
CA GLU A 219 -17.05 34.63 36.41
C GLU A 219 -16.12 34.61 35.19
N MET A 220 -15.75 35.79 34.67
CA MET A 220 -14.86 35.96 33.53
C MET A 220 -13.43 35.52 33.88
N THR A 221 -12.96 35.87 35.08
CA THR A 221 -11.68 35.44 35.63
C THR A 221 -11.63 33.93 35.86
N ALA A 222 -12.71 33.32 36.36
CA ALA A 222 -12.79 31.87 36.54
C ALA A 222 -12.69 31.12 35.20
N ILE A 223 -13.37 31.60 34.16
CA ILE A 223 -13.30 31.00 32.82
C ILE A 223 -11.92 31.22 32.20
N HIS A 224 -11.35 32.41 32.30
CA HIS A 224 -10.03 32.72 31.77
C HIS A 224 -8.94 31.84 32.38
N THR A 225 -8.93 31.70 33.71
CA THR A 225 -7.97 30.82 34.40
C THR A 225 -8.17 29.34 34.04
N GLN A 226 -9.43 28.90 33.86
CA GLN A 226 -9.73 27.55 33.41
C GLN A 226 -9.23 27.29 31.98
N LEU A 227 -9.45 28.23 31.05
CA LEU A 227 -8.98 28.12 29.67
C LEU A 227 -7.44 28.13 29.59
N ALA A 228 -6.78 29.00 30.36
CA ALA A 228 -5.32 29.07 30.40
C ALA A 228 -4.70 27.77 30.92
N ARG A 229 -5.31 27.18 31.97
CA ARG A 229 -4.93 25.86 32.46
C ARG A 229 -5.18 24.77 31.41
N GLY A 230 -6.34 24.80 30.76
CA GLY A 230 -6.69 23.86 29.69
C GLY A 230 -5.68 23.89 28.54
N LEU A 231 -5.34 25.07 28.01
CA LEU A 231 -4.34 25.21 26.95
C LEU A 231 -2.96 24.67 27.37
N LYS A 232 -2.55 24.92 28.62
CA LYS A 232 -1.29 24.38 29.17
C LYS A 232 -1.31 22.85 29.23
N GLU A 233 -2.42 22.26 29.67
CA GLU A 233 -2.60 20.81 29.71
C GLU A 233 -2.59 20.19 28.30
N GLU A 234 -3.30 20.80 27.34
CA GLU A 234 -3.35 20.34 25.95
C GLU A 234 -1.97 20.44 25.26
N ARG A 235 -1.17 21.48 25.55
CA ARG A 235 0.21 21.59 25.09
C ARG A 235 1.11 20.47 25.63
N ALA A 236 1.07 20.22 26.94
CA ALA A 236 1.87 19.16 27.54
C ALA A 236 1.54 17.77 26.96
N GLN A 237 0.25 17.53 26.64
CA GLN A 237 -0.17 16.29 25.98
C GLN A 237 0.36 16.19 24.55
N LEU A 238 0.35 17.29 23.78
CA LEU A 238 0.92 17.30 22.43
C LEU A 238 2.43 17.07 22.44
N ASP A 239 3.16 17.67 23.38
CA ASP A 239 4.61 17.43 23.52
C ASP A 239 4.91 15.95 23.82
N SER A 240 4.07 15.29 24.63
CA SER A 240 4.17 13.85 24.87
C SER A 240 3.91 13.02 23.61
N ILE A 241 2.90 13.36 22.81
CA ILE A 241 2.60 12.70 21.53
C ILE A 241 3.76 12.88 20.55
N VAL A 242 4.32 14.09 20.44
CA VAL A 242 5.47 14.39 19.57
C VAL A 242 6.67 13.57 19.99
N GLY A 243 7.01 13.56 21.29
CA GLY A 243 8.13 12.79 21.82
C GLY A 243 8.03 11.31 21.52
N PHE A 244 6.88 10.71 21.80
CA PHE A 244 6.67 9.27 21.58
C PHE A 244 6.60 8.92 20.08
N THR A 245 5.93 9.72 19.25
CA THR A 245 5.89 9.49 17.79
C THR A 245 7.29 9.60 17.17
N ARG A 246 8.12 10.54 17.63
CA ARG A 246 9.50 10.71 17.15
C ARG A 246 10.38 9.52 17.55
N GLN A 247 10.20 8.99 18.76
CA GLN A 247 10.88 7.77 19.19
C GLN A 247 10.50 6.57 18.31
N LEU A 248 9.21 6.41 18.01
CA LEU A 248 8.74 5.36 17.10
C LEU A 248 9.31 5.53 15.69
N GLU A 249 9.39 6.77 15.17
CA GLU A 249 9.93 7.04 13.83
C GLU A 249 11.39 6.65 13.73
N GLN A 250 12.18 6.96 14.75
CA GLN A 250 13.59 6.57 14.83
C GLN A 250 13.77 5.05 14.89
N ARG A 251 12.97 4.36 15.71
CA ARG A 251 12.98 2.89 15.79
C ARG A 251 12.63 2.25 14.46
N MET A 252 11.60 2.78 13.79
CA MET A 252 11.24 2.34 12.46
C MET A 252 12.41 2.58 11.50
N HIS A 253 12.94 3.79 11.39
CA HIS A 253 14.06 4.09 10.50
C HIS A 253 15.26 3.14 10.69
N ALA A 254 15.58 2.73 11.91
CA ALA A 254 16.63 1.75 12.17
C ALA A 254 16.36 0.36 11.53
N LEU A 255 15.09 -0.07 11.50
CA LEU A 255 14.65 -1.36 10.94
C LEU A 255 14.48 -1.35 9.42
N GLU A 256 14.54 -0.18 8.78
CA GLU A 256 14.40 -0.04 7.32
C GLU A 256 15.45 -0.86 6.55
N SER A 257 16.68 -0.92 7.08
CA SER A 257 17.75 -1.76 6.54
C SER A 257 17.42 -3.26 6.57
N SER A 258 16.71 -3.72 7.61
CA SER A 258 16.30 -5.12 7.79
C SER A 258 15.31 -5.55 6.70
N ILE A 259 14.37 -4.67 6.32
CA ILE A 259 13.41 -4.92 5.21
C ILE A 259 14.17 -5.22 3.91
N ASN A 260 15.18 -4.41 3.59
CA ASN A 260 15.95 -4.57 2.35
C ASN A 260 16.75 -5.88 2.34
N ILE A 261 17.33 -6.26 3.48
CA ILE A 261 18.07 -7.52 3.63
C ILE A 261 17.11 -8.71 3.45
N MET A 262 15.96 -8.71 4.11
CA MET A 262 14.96 -9.78 3.98
C MET A 262 14.41 -9.89 2.55
N ALA A 263 14.12 -8.76 1.90
CA ALA A 263 13.67 -8.75 0.51
C ALA A 263 14.73 -9.31 -0.44
N LEU A 264 16.01 -8.96 -0.23
CA LEU A 264 17.13 -9.48 -1.01
C LEU A 264 17.28 -11.00 -0.81
N GLU A 265 17.24 -11.47 0.44
CA GLU A 265 17.32 -12.89 0.76
C GLU A 265 16.19 -13.69 0.10
N HIS A 266 14.96 -13.17 0.15
CA HIS A 266 13.82 -13.78 -0.53
C HIS A 266 14.02 -13.84 -2.06
N SER A 267 14.51 -12.77 -2.68
CA SER A 267 14.83 -12.75 -4.11
C SER A 267 15.91 -13.78 -4.47
N GLN A 268 16.93 -13.95 -3.62
CA GLN A 268 17.97 -14.95 -3.82
C GLN A 268 17.42 -16.38 -3.72
N ARG A 269 16.58 -16.66 -2.71
CA ARG A 269 15.89 -17.96 -2.59
C ARG A 269 15.04 -18.29 -3.80
N ASN A 270 14.26 -17.32 -4.30
CA ASN A 270 13.46 -17.52 -5.51
C ASN A 270 14.33 -17.77 -6.75
N SER A 271 15.48 -17.09 -6.87
CA SER A 271 16.44 -17.35 -7.95
C SER A 271 17.00 -18.77 -7.87
N GLN A 272 17.35 -19.25 -6.68
CA GLN A 272 17.84 -20.62 -6.48
C GLN A 272 16.78 -21.67 -6.84
N LEU A 273 15.52 -21.47 -6.40
CA LEU A 273 14.41 -22.35 -6.78
C LEU A 273 14.19 -22.40 -8.30
N ASN A 274 14.24 -21.26 -8.97
CA ASN A 274 14.11 -21.20 -10.42
C ASN A 274 15.26 -21.95 -11.13
N THR A 275 16.49 -21.85 -10.62
CA THR A 275 17.61 -22.63 -11.17
C THR A 275 17.44 -24.12 -10.95
N ALA A 276 16.92 -24.55 -9.79
CA ALA A 276 16.63 -25.95 -9.53
C ALA A 276 15.53 -26.47 -10.47
N ILE A 277 14.42 -25.73 -10.62
CA ILE A 277 13.34 -26.09 -11.56
C ILE A 277 13.88 -26.23 -12.99
N ALA A 278 14.76 -25.32 -13.42
CA ALA A 278 15.39 -25.41 -14.73
C ALA A 278 16.23 -26.69 -14.89
N GLN A 279 16.96 -27.11 -13.84
CA GLN A 279 17.68 -28.39 -13.84
C GLN A 279 16.72 -29.58 -13.94
N TRP A 280 15.65 -29.59 -13.15
CA TRP A 280 14.60 -30.63 -13.24
C TRP A 280 13.98 -30.72 -14.62
N GLN A 281 13.76 -29.59 -15.30
CA GLN A 281 13.25 -29.56 -16.68
C GLN A 281 14.25 -30.14 -17.68
N ILE A 282 15.55 -29.86 -17.52
CA ILE A 282 16.59 -30.46 -18.36
C ILE A 282 16.58 -31.97 -18.16
N ASP A 283 16.63 -32.45 -16.92
CA ASP A 283 16.65 -33.88 -16.61
C ASP A 283 15.39 -34.57 -17.14
N LEU A 284 14.21 -33.99 -16.89
CA LEU A 284 12.94 -34.49 -17.42
C LEU A 284 12.91 -34.53 -18.95
N SER A 285 13.49 -33.52 -19.62
CA SER A 285 13.58 -33.53 -21.09
C SER A 285 14.49 -34.66 -21.58
N THR A 286 15.60 -34.94 -20.89
CA THR A 286 16.52 -36.02 -21.27
C THR A 286 15.87 -37.39 -21.07
N THR A 287 15.17 -37.63 -19.97
CA THR A 287 14.44 -38.88 -19.73
C THR A 287 13.30 -39.04 -20.73
N THR A 288 12.53 -37.98 -20.99
CA THR A 288 11.47 -37.98 -22.01
C THR A 288 12.04 -38.29 -23.41
N THR A 289 13.21 -37.76 -23.77
CA THR A 289 13.85 -38.09 -25.06
C THR A 289 14.28 -39.55 -25.14
N ARG A 290 14.66 -40.16 -24.01
CA ARG A 290 14.97 -41.59 -23.93
C ARG A 290 13.70 -42.43 -24.07
N ASP A 291 12.63 -42.06 -23.36
CA ASP A 291 11.33 -42.74 -23.45
C ASP A 291 10.75 -42.65 -24.85
N ALA A 292 10.92 -41.51 -25.53
CA ALA A 292 10.56 -41.34 -26.94
C ALA A 292 11.32 -42.32 -27.86
N LYS A 293 12.59 -42.65 -27.57
CA LYS A 293 13.33 -43.68 -28.33
C LYS A 293 12.75 -45.07 -28.09
N THR A 294 12.43 -45.41 -26.84
CA THR A 294 11.80 -46.70 -26.50
C THR A 294 10.42 -46.83 -27.15
N MET A 295 9.62 -45.76 -27.12
CA MET A 295 8.30 -45.72 -27.75
C MET A 295 8.38 -45.91 -29.27
N LYS A 296 9.37 -45.29 -29.92
CA LYS A 296 9.66 -45.53 -31.34
C LYS A 296 10.04 -46.99 -31.62
N GLY A 297 10.80 -47.63 -30.72
CA GLY A 297 11.14 -49.04 -30.81
C GLY A 297 9.93 -49.97 -30.74
N LEU A 298 8.97 -49.71 -29.83
CA LEU A 298 7.74 -50.48 -29.73
C LEU A 298 6.84 -50.28 -30.96
N ALA A 299 6.71 -49.03 -31.43
CA ALA A 299 5.97 -48.72 -32.65
C ALA A 299 6.56 -49.45 -33.87
N PHE A 300 7.88 -49.54 -33.95
CA PHE A 300 8.57 -50.32 -34.99
C PHE A 300 8.24 -51.81 -34.91
N MET A 301 8.28 -52.41 -33.72
CA MET A 301 7.87 -53.82 -33.53
C MET A 301 6.40 -54.04 -33.93
N GLY A 302 5.51 -53.12 -33.56
CA GLY A 302 4.10 -53.16 -33.97
C GLY A 302 3.93 -53.12 -35.49
N ALA A 303 4.64 -52.22 -36.18
CA ALA A 303 4.62 -52.10 -37.64
C ALA A 303 5.14 -53.36 -38.36
N LEU A 304 6.01 -54.13 -37.70
CA LEU A 304 6.55 -55.40 -38.21
C LEU A 304 5.53 -56.55 -38.06
N PHE A 305 4.85 -56.65 -36.91
CA PHE A 305 3.94 -57.77 -36.62
C PHE A 305 2.54 -57.62 -37.20
N LEU A 306 1.99 -56.40 -37.25
CA LEU A 306 0.61 -56.15 -37.70
C LEU A 306 0.27 -56.74 -39.09
N PRO A 307 1.10 -56.56 -40.14
CA PRO A 307 0.79 -57.07 -41.48
C PRO A 307 0.84 -58.60 -41.54
N GLY A 308 1.79 -59.21 -40.81
CA GLY A 308 1.91 -60.67 -40.73
C GLY A 308 0.72 -61.29 -40.01
N THR A 309 0.30 -60.71 -38.89
CA THR A 309 -0.89 -61.16 -38.16
C THR A 309 -2.17 -60.96 -38.97
N PHE A 310 -2.32 -59.84 -39.69
CA PHE A 310 -3.47 -59.57 -40.55
C PHE A 310 -3.64 -60.65 -41.65
N ILE A 311 -2.54 -61.00 -42.32
CA ILE A 311 -2.55 -62.04 -43.35
C ILE A 311 -2.83 -63.42 -42.74
N SER A 312 -2.25 -63.72 -41.57
CA SER A 312 -2.54 -64.96 -40.82
C SER A 312 -4.02 -65.10 -40.47
N THR A 313 -4.65 -64.02 -39.99
CA THR A 313 -6.08 -63.99 -39.67
C THR A 313 -6.96 -64.18 -40.90
N ILE A 314 -6.65 -63.52 -42.03
CA ILE A 314 -7.38 -63.70 -43.29
C ILE A 314 -7.33 -65.16 -43.76
N LEU A 315 -6.15 -65.79 -43.66
CA LEU A 315 -5.96 -67.19 -44.03
C LEU A 315 -6.62 -68.17 -43.07
N SER A 316 -6.84 -67.78 -41.81
CA SER A 316 -7.54 -68.59 -40.80
C SER A 316 -9.07 -68.53 -40.93
N MET A 317 -9.63 -67.64 -41.76
CA MET A 317 -11.06 -67.60 -41.99
C MET A 317 -11.49 -68.83 -42.81
N PRO A 318 -12.56 -69.54 -42.43
CA PRO A 318 -13.00 -70.79 -43.07
C PRO A 318 -13.52 -70.62 -44.51
N PHE A 319 -13.42 -69.41 -45.07
CA PHE A 319 -13.86 -69.07 -46.43
C PHE A 319 -12.86 -69.52 -47.51
N PHE A 320 -11.62 -69.86 -47.15
CA PHE A 320 -10.57 -70.28 -48.10
C PHE A 320 -9.96 -71.66 -47.76
N GLU A 321 -10.37 -72.72 -48.46
CA GLU A 321 -9.74 -74.04 -48.38
C GLU A 321 -8.40 -74.09 -49.16
N PHE A 322 -7.30 -73.74 -48.50
CA PHE A 322 -5.96 -73.87 -49.09
C PHE A 322 -5.38 -75.28 -48.85
N LYS A 323 -5.15 -76.03 -49.94
CA LYS A 323 -4.34 -77.27 -49.92
C LYS A 323 -2.88 -76.94 -49.63
N ILE A 324 -2.19 -77.84 -48.92
CA ILE A 324 -0.80 -77.71 -48.43
C ILE A 324 0.19 -77.30 -49.55
N ASP A 325 -0.10 -77.66 -50.81
CA ASP A 325 0.73 -77.34 -51.99
C ASP A 325 0.77 -75.85 -52.38
N LYS A 326 -0.06 -74.97 -51.79
CA LYS A 326 -0.15 -73.53 -52.14
C LYS A 326 0.39 -72.57 -51.07
N LEU A 327 1.13 -73.06 -50.07
CA LEU A 327 1.75 -72.25 -49.01
C LEU A 327 2.65 -71.10 -49.54
N TRP A 328 3.14 -71.19 -50.78
CA TRP A 328 3.90 -70.11 -51.42
C TRP A 328 3.13 -68.80 -51.59
N ILE A 329 1.80 -68.85 -51.70
CA ILE A 329 0.96 -67.64 -51.83
C ILE A 329 0.99 -66.79 -50.55
N TYR A 330 1.13 -67.43 -49.39
CA TYR A 330 1.34 -66.73 -48.12
C TYR A 330 2.64 -65.92 -48.13
N PHE A 331 3.75 -66.53 -48.52
CA PHE A 331 5.04 -65.83 -48.62
C PHE A 331 5.01 -64.75 -49.70
N ALA A 332 4.33 -64.99 -50.83
CA ALA A 332 4.19 -64.03 -51.92
C ALA A 332 3.37 -62.78 -51.53
N ALA A 333 2.43 -62.88 -50.57
CA ALA A 333 1.63 -61.74 -50.11
C ALA A 333 2.20 -61.07 -48.83
N ALA A 334 2.74 -61.86 -47.89
CA ALA A 334 3.20 -61.36 -46.60
C ALA A 334 4.51 -60.59 -46.68
N VAL A 335 5.45 -61.05 -47.51
CA VAL A 335 6.76 -60.40 -47.68
C VAL A 335 6.64 -59.00 -48.29
N PRO A 336 5.90 -58.76 -49.40
CA PRO A 336 5.78 -57.41 -49.94
C PRO A 336 4.97 -56.49 -49.04
N LEU A 337 3.94 -56.98 -48.34
CA LEU A 337 3.14 -56.14 -47.44
C LEU A 337 3.96 -55.67 -46.22
N THR A 338 4.76 -56.55 -45.62
CA THR A 338 5.67 -56.18 -44.53
C THR A 338 6.80 -55.27 -45.00
N ALA A 339 7.35 -55.50 -46.20
CA ALA A 339 8.32 -54.60 -46.80
C ALA A 339 7.73 -53.19 -47.05
N PHE A 340 6.47 -53.12 -47.50
CA PHE A 340 5.77 -51.86 -47.75
C PHE A 340 5.53 -51.07 -46.44
N THR A 341 5.07 -51.72 -45.37
CA THR A 341 4.83 -51.02 -44.09
C THR A 341 6.11 -50.52 -43.45
N ILE A 342 7.20 -51.30 -43.49
CA ILE A 342 8.51 -50.87 -43.00
C ILE A 342 9.04 -49.71 -43.86
N ALA A 343 8.94 -49.80 -45.19
CA ALA A 343 9.37 -48.74 -46.09
C ALA A 343 8.60 -47.43 -45.83
N ALA A 344 7.28 -47.50 -45.67
CA ALA A 344 6.44 -46.35 -45.34
C ALA A 344 6.85 -45.72 -43.99
N TRP A 345 7.13 -46.54 -42.97
CA TRP A 345 7.59 -46.06 -41.67
C TRP A 345 8.97 -45.39 -41.74
N VAL A 346 9.93 -45.99 -42.45
CA VAL A 346 11.28 -45.41 -42.63
C VAL A 346 11.22 -44.08 -43.38
N ILE A 347 10.37 -43.98 -44.41
CA ILE A 347 10.19 -42.73 -45.16
C ILE A 347 9.57 -41.65 -44.26
N TYR A 348 8.53 -42.01 -43.50
CA TYR A 348 7.89 -41.11 -42.54
C TYR A 348 8.88 -40.61 -41.49
N GLU A 349 9.66 -41.51 -40.89
CA GLU A 349 10.63 -41.14 -39.86
C GLU A 349 11.76 -40.26 -40.43
N ARG A 350 12.28 -40.58 -41.62
CA ARG A 350 13.29 -39.73 -42.30
C ARG A 350 12.76 -38.34 -42.63
N SER A 351 11.49 -38.23 -43.03
CA SER A 351 10.84 -36.94 -43.30
C SER A 351 10.73 -36.12 -42.00
N GLN A 352 10.23 -36.73 -40.93
CA GLN A 352 10.10 -36.08 -39.62
C GLN A 352 11.46 -35.63 -39.06
N GLN A 353 12.50 -36.47 -39.19
CA GLN A 353 13.85 -36.11 -38.74
C GLN A 353 14.41 -34.86 -39.44
N ARG A 354 14.08 -34.61 -40.70
CA ARG A 354 14.54 -33.42 -41.44
C ARG A 354 13.85 -32.14 -40.94
N ILE A 355 12.56 -32.22 -40.63
CA ILE A 355 11.77 -31.09 -40.13
C ILE A 355 12.27 -30.70 -38.73
N THR A 356 12.34 -31.66 -37.80
CA THR A 356 12.79 -31.42 -36.43
C THR A 356 14.23 -30.90 -36.35
N ARG A 357 15.15 -31.39 -37.20
CA ARG A 357 16.55 -30.94 -37.22
C ARG A 357 16.68 -29.49 -37.70
N THR A 358 15.81 -29.07 -38.60
CA THR A 358 15.77 -27.68 -39.10
C THR A 358 15.23 -26.75 -38.01
N GLU A 359 14.14 -27.12 -37.34
CA GLU A 359 13.55 -26.36 -36.23
C GLU A 359 14.53 -26.20 -35.05
N HIS A 360 15.22 -27.28 -34.66
CA HIS A 360 16.23 -27.23 -33.60
C HIS A 360 17.40 -26.30 -33.94
N GLY A 361 17.83 -26.27 -35.21
CA GLY A 361 18.89 -25.38 -35.68
C GLY A 361 18.50 -23.90 -35.64
N VAL A 362 17.24 -23.60 -35.98
CA VAL A 362 16.68 -22.23 -35.89
C VAL A 362 16.56 -21.81 -34.42
N MET A 363 16.02 -22.67 -33.56
CA MET A 363 15.83 -22.36 -32.14
C MET A 363 17.16 -22.14 -31.42
N ARG A 364 18.19 -22.93 -31.73
CA ARG A 364 19.55 -22.74 -31.18
C ARG A 364 20.12 -21.36 -31.52
N LYS A 365 19.99 -20.93 -32.78
CA LYS A 365 20.43 -19.59 -33.21
C LYS A 365 19.64 -18.47 -32.51
N VAL A 366 18.36 -18.68 -32.21
CA VAL A 366 17.54 -17.71 -31.46
C VAL A 366 18.01 -17.62 -30.01
N VAL A 367 18.24 -18.76 -29.35
CA VAL A 367 18.74 -18.80 -27.97
C VAL A 367 20.13 -18.15 -27.85
N GLU A 368 21.05 -18.44 -28.77
CA GLU A 368 22.38 -17.82 -28.80
C GLU A 368 22.29 -16.29 -28.95
N ARG A 369 21.39 -15.78 -29.80
CA ARG A 369 21.15 -14.33 -29.95
C ARG A 369 20.56 -13.70 -28.68
N LEU A 370 19.65 -14.40 -27.99
CA LEU A 370 19.05 -13.91 -26.74
C LEU A 370 20.09 -13.87 -25.61
N GLN A 371 20.90 -14.93 -25.46
CA GLN A 371 21.99 -14.95 -24.49
C GLN A 371 23.02 -13.84 -24.74
N ALA A 372 23.39 -13.58 -26.00
CA ALA A 372 24.29 -12.48 -26.35
C ALA A 372 23.70 -11.10 -25.99
N LYS A 373 22.38 -10.90 -26.18
CA LYS A 373 21.70 -9.66 -25.78
C LYS A 373 21.66 -9.48 -24.26
N VAL A 374 21.35 -10.54 -23.51
CA VAL A 374 21.34 -10.48 -22.03
C VAL A 374 22.73 -10.18 -21.48
N HIS A 375 23.77 -10.84 -22.00
CA HIS A 375 25.16 -10.60 -21.56
C HIS A 375 25.66 -9.19 -21.89
N LYS A 376 25.17 -8.60 -23.00
CA LYS A 376 25.45 -7.20 -23.33
C LYS A 376 24.70 -6.23 -22.40
N ALA A 377 23.44 -6.52 -22.08
CA ALA A 377 22.63 -5.71 -21.17
C ALA A 377 23.18 -5.73 -19.73
N SER A 378 23.61 -6.89 -19.22
CA SER A 378 24.21 -6.99 -17.88
C SER A 378 25.53 -6.23 -17.78
N LYS A 379 26.37 -6.23 -18.83
CA LYS A 379 27.60 -5.43 -18.89
C LYS A 379 27.32 -3.93 -18.84
N ILE A 380 26.28 -3.46 -19.53
CA ILE A 380 25.89 -2.04 -19.54
C ILE A 380 25.38 -1.62 -18.15
N GLN A 381 24.63 -2.49 -17.48
CA GLN A 381 24.08 -2.23 -16.15
C GLN A 381 25.18 -2.16 -15.08
N VAL A 382 26.22 -3.01 -15.17
CA VAL A 382 27.40 -2.97 -14.28
C VAL A 382 28.26 -1.73 -14.54
N SER A 383 28.42 -1.29 -15.79
CA SER A 383 29.14 -0.03 -16.07
C SER A 383 28.42 1.22 -15.56
N PHE A 384 27.09 1.16 -15.38
CA PHE A 384 26.29 2.28 -14.88
C PHE A 384 26.25 2.35 -13.34
N SER A 385 26.59 1.26 -12.63
CA SER A 385 26.69 1.27 -11.16
C SER A 385 28.09 1.58 -10.63
N LEU A 386 29.07 1.73 -11.53
CA LEU A 386 30.49 2.02 -11.23
C LEU A 386 30.91 3.43 -11.68
N SER A 387 29.98 4.21 -12.24
CA SER A 387 30.08 5.65 -12.49
C SER A 387 29.10 6.37 -11.58
#